data_AF-A0A1Z5L935-F1
#
_entry.id   AF-A0A1Z5L935-F1
#
_cell.length_a   1.000
_cell.length_b   1.000
_cell.length_c   1.000
_cell.angle_alpha   90.00
_cell.angle_beta   90.00
_cell.angle_gamma   90.00
#
_symmetry.space_group_name_H-M   'P 1'
#
loop_
_entity.id
_entity.type
_entity.pdbx_description
1 polymer ?
#
loop_
_entity_poly.entity_id
_entity_poly.type
_entity_poly.pdbx_seq_one_letter_code
_entity_poly.pdbx_strand_id
1 'polypeptide(L)'
;MPATWRKTIFASCLARVVFIPLFLLCNAYPRHNLPVVFDSDAAYIVFMCLFGISNGYLTNITLTYSAKSATTENQETAGSMAAVFLGLGLMLGSVSSYATVKLL
;
A
#
# COMPACT_ATOMS: atom_id res chain seq x y z
N MET A 1 -14.67 17.59 -0.52
CA MET A 1 -14.30 16.73 0.63
C MET A 1 -13.90 17.62 1.80
N PRO A 2 -14.37 17.39 3.03
CA PRO A 2 -13.88 18.13 4.20
C PRO A 2 -12.38 17.84 4.39
N ALA A 3 -11.60 18.84 4.79
CA ALA A 3 -10.14 18.76 4.89
C ALA A 3 -9.67 17.64 5.84
N THR A 4 -10.50 17.27 6.82
CA THR A 4 -10.29 16.15 7.74
C THR A 4 -10.22 14.80 7.02
N TRP A 5 -11.09 14.55 6.04
CA TRP A 5 -11.14 13.26 5.33
C TRP A 5 -9.90 13.00 4.50
N ARG A 6 -9.36 14.06 3.88
CA ARG A 6 -8.14 13.99 3.07
C ARG A 6 -6.92 13.65 3.95
N LYS A 7 -6.88 14.20 5.17
CA LYS A 7 -5.86 13.88 6.17
C LYS A 7 -5.97 12.43 6.62
N THR A 8 -7.18 11.93 6.88
CA THR A 8 -7.40 10.53 7.28
C THR A 8 -6.96 9.55 6.21
N ILE A 9 -7.29 9.77 4.93
CA ILE A 9 -6.83 8.90 3.83
C ILE A 9 -5.31 8.85 3.76
N PHE A 10 -4.66 10.02 3.82
CA PHE A 10 -3.20 10.09 3.77
C PHE A 10 -2.54 9.40 4.98
N ALA A 11 -3.08 9.62 6.18
CA ALA A 11 -2.62 8.96 7.40
C ALA A 11 -2.79 7.44 7.32
N SER A 12 -3.92 6.95 6.81
CA SER A 12 -4.16 5.51 6.60
C SER A 12 -3.21 4.91 5.57
N CYS A 13 -2.85 5.64 4.50
CA CYS A 13 -1.82 5.19 3.57
C CYS A 13 -0.45 5.05 4.25
N LEU A 14 -0.07 6.02 5.08
CA LEU A 14 1.22 6.00 5.79
C LEU A 14 1.29 4.90 6.85
N ALA A 15 0.19 4.66 7.57
CA ALA A 15 0.08 3.58 8.54
C ALA A 15 0.34 2.20 7.92
N ARG A 16 0.11 2.03 6.60
CA ARG A 16 0.31 0.74 5.92
C ARG A 16 1.78 0.37 5.73
N VAL A 17 2.69 1.32 5.88
CA VAL A 17 4.14 1.06 5.90
C VAL A 17 4.51 0.14 7.07
N VAL A 18 3.75 0.16 8.17
CA VAL A 18 3.96 -0.73 9.33
C VAL A 18 3.75 -2.20 8.98
N PHE A 19 2.95 -2.52 7.95
CA PHE A 19 2.80 -3.91 7.51
C PHE A 19 4.08 -4.49 6.88
N ILE A 20 4.98 -3.66 6.34
CA ILE A 20 6.24 -4.12 5.74
C ILE A 20 7.14 -4.83 6.77
N PRO A 21 7.52 -4.23 7.91
CA PRO A 21 8.28 -4.91 8.94
C PRO A 21 7.50 -6.07 9.58
N LEU A 22 6.17 -5.95 9.73
CA LEU A 22 5.34 -7.05 10.23
C LEU A 22 5.44 -8.29 9.33
N PHE A 23 5.37 -8.13 8.00
CA PHE A 23 5.54 -9.22 7.04
C PHE A 23 6.96 -9.78 7.03
N LEU A 24 7.99 -8.92 7.16
CA LEU A 24 9.39 -9.36 7.30
C LEU A 24 9.62 -10.24 8.53
N LEU A 25 8.92 -9.95 9.64
CA LEU A 25 9.00 -10.67 10.92
C LEU A 25 8.13 -11.95 11.00
N CYS A 26 7.28 -12.24 10.00
CA CYS A 26 6.48 -13.47 9.89
C CYS A 26 7.36 -14.70 9.59
N ASN A 27 6.89 -15.84 9.09
CA ASN A 27 7.73 -17.01 8.77
C ASN A 27 8.05 -17.16 7.26
N ALA A 28 8.84 -16.23 6.69
CA ALA A 28 9.33 -16.31 5.31
C ALA A 28 10.74 -16.93 5.26
N TYR A 29 10.98 -17.93 4.42
CA TYR A 29 12.27 -18.61 4.25
C TYR A 29 12.82 -18.36 2.83
N PRO A 30 14.15 -18.26 2.60
CA PRO A 30 15.31 -18.35 3.51
C PRO A 30 15.73 -16.99 4.10
N ARG A 31 16.22 -16.98 5.35
CA ARG A 31 16.65 -15.78 6.09
C ARG A 31 18.10 -15.88 6.56
N HIS A 32 18.81 -14.77 6.62
CA HIS A 32 20.16 -14.69 7.20
C HIS A 32 20.28 -13.71 8.38
N ASN A 33 19.46 -12.66 8.46
CA ASN A 33 19.75 -11.52 9.35
C ASN A 33 18.70 -11.21 10.43
N LEU A 34 17.42 -11.65 10.30
CA LEU A 34 16.34 -11.29 11.24
C LEU A 34 15.79 -12.48 12.06
N PRO A 35 15.53 -12.31 13.38
CA PRO A 35 14.87 -13.31 14.21
C PRO A 35 13.36 -13.43 13.91
N VAL A 36 12.82 -14.65 13.97
CA VAL A 36 11.39 -14.93 13.77
C VAL A 36 10.63 -14.60 15.05
N VAL A 37 9.69 -13.65 14.98
CA VAL A 37 8.83 -13.28 16.12
C VAL A 37 7.45 -13.94 16.00
N PHE A 38 6.98 -14.15 14.77
CA PHE A 38 5.69 -14.78 14.49
C PHE A 38 5.88 -16.04 13.63
N ASP A 39 5.90 -17.20 14.28
CA ASP A 39 6.03 -18.52 13.62
C ASP A 39 4.71 -19.00 12.97
N SER A 40 3.58 -18.38 13.32
CA SER A 40 2.26 -18.78 12.86
C SER A 40 1.90 -18.19 11.50
N ASP A 41 1.74 -19.04 10.49
CA ASP A 41 1.23 -18.69 9.16
C ASP A 41 -0.15 -18.03 9.20
N ALA A 42 -0.96 -18.34 10.22
CA ALA A 42 -2.27 -17.73 10.41
C ALA A 42 -2.18 -16.21 10.64
N ALA A 43 -1.16 -15.74 11.37
CA ALA A 43 -0.93 -14.32 11.57
C ALA A 43 -0.58 -13.62 10.26
N TYR A 44 0.26 -14.25 9.43
CA TYR A 44 0.59 -13.75 8.10
C TYR A 44 -0.65 -13.62 7.20
N ILE A 45 -1.51 -14.64 7.17
CA ILE A 45 -2.75 -14.63 6.38
C ILE A 45 -3.67 -13.48 6.84
N VAL A 46 -3.85 -13.30 8.15
CA VAL A 46 -4.69 -12.22 8.68
C VAL A 46 -4.14 -10.85 8.28
N PHE A 47 -2.83 -10.62 8.43
CA PHE A 47 -2.20 -9.37 8.01
C PHE A 47 -2.30 -9.14 6.50
N MET A 48 -2.13 -10.19 5.69
CA MET A 48 -2.29 -10.11 4.23
C MET A 48 -3.72 -9.73 3.84
N CYS A 49 -4.74 -10.34 4.47
CA CYS A 49 -6.14 -10.00 4.24
C CYS A 49 -6.42 -8.53 4.60
N LEU A 50 -5.99 -8.07 5.78
CA LEU A 50 -6.18 -6.68 6.21
C LEU A 50 -5.45 -5.69 5.30
N PHE A 51 -4.21 -6.01 4.90
CA PHE A 51 -3.44 -5.20 3.97
C PHE A 51 -4.10 -5.12 2.59
N GLY A 52 -4.61 -6.24 2.06
CA GLY A 52 -5.30 -6.31 0.77
C GLY A 52 -6.60 -5.53 0.75
N ILE A 53 -7.47 -5.76 1.74
CA ILE A 53 -8.77 -5.06 1.86
C ILE A 53 -8.56 -3.55 1.99
N SER A 54 -7.62 -3.12 2.84
CA SER A 54 -7.30 -1.69 3.00
C SER A 54 -6.74 -1.07 1.71
N ASN A 55 -5.91 -1.79 0.94
CA ASN A 55 -5.39 -1.33 -0.35
C ASN A 55 -6.52 -1.08 -1.34
N GLY A 56 -7.41 -2.06 -1.50
CA GLY A 56 -8.51 -1.99 -2.45
C GLY A 56 -9.45 -0.81 -2.13
N TYR A 57 -9.83 -0.65 -0.87
CA TYR A 57 -10.70 0.44 -0.44
C TYR A 57 -10.07 1.82 -0.65
N LEU A 58 -8.83 2.02 -0.20
CA LEU A 58 -8.14 3.32 -0.31
C LEU A 58 -7.84 3.69 -1.78
N THR A 59 -7.46 2.71 -2.60
CA THR A 59 -7.16 2.94 -4.02
C THR A 59 -8.41 3.37 -4.78
N ASN A 60 -9.53 2.67 -4.56
CA ASN A 60 -10.80 2.98 -5.21
C ASN A 60 -11.28 4.40 -4.86
N ILE A 61 -11.22 4.77 -3.58
CA ILE A 61 -11.56 6.12 -3.11
C ILE A 61 -10.62 7.15 -3.74
N THR A 62 -9.32 6.93 -3.68
CA THR A 62 -8.33 7.90 -4.17
C THR A 62 -8.48 8.16 -5.66
N LEU A 63 -8.66 7.11 -6.48
CA LEU A 63 -8.81 7.24 -7.93
C LEU A 63 -10.14 7.90 -8.32
N THR A 64 -11.25 7.52 -7.66
CA THR A 64 -12.55 8.13 -7.92
C THR A 64 -12.55 9.61 -7.55
N TYR A 65 -11.94 9.97 -6.42
CA TYR A 65 -11.87 11.35 -5.97
C TYR A 65 -10.84 12.19 -6.72
N SER A 66 -9.73 11.61 -7.20
CA SER A 66 -8.75 12.36 -7.99
C SER A 66 -9.36 12.86 -9.29
N ALA A 67 -10.13 12.00 -9.99
CA ALA A 67 -10.85 12.39 -11.19
C ALA A 67 -11.87 13.49 -10.88
N LYS A 68 -12.68 13.31 -9.83
CA LYS A 68 -13.71 14.29 -9.42
C LYS A 68 -13.17 15.58 -8.80
N SER A 69 -11.87 15.68 -8.52
CA SER A 69 -11.26 16.89 -7.97
C SER A 69 -10.91 17.92 -9.05
N ALA A 70 -10.95 17.54 -10.32
CA ALA A 70 -10.71 18.43 -11.45
C ALA A 70 -12.05 18.95 -12.04
N THR A 71 -11.96 20.01 -12.84
CA THR A 71 -13.08 20.49 -13.66
C THR A 71 -13.54 19.39 -14.62
N THR A 72 -14.83 19.36 -14.98
CA THR A 72 -15.44 18.33 -15.84
C THR A 72 -14.67 18.10 -17.15
N GLU A 73 -14.09 19.16 -17.71
CA GLU A 73 -13.25 19.11 -18.92
C GLU A 73 -11.93 18.37 -18.72
N ASN A 74 -11.32 18.47 -17.53
CA ASN A 74 -10.02 17.89 -17.18
C ASN A 74 -10.14 16.61 -16.35
N GLN A 75 -11.36 16.11 -16.14
CA GLN A 75 -11.62 14.96 -15.27
C GLN A 75 -10.97 13.68 -15.82
N GLU A 76 -10.98 13.49 -17.13
CA GLU A 76 -10.34 12.34 -17.80
C GLU A 76 -8.81 12.38 -17.61
N THR A 77 -8.20 13.55 -17.81
CA THR A 77 -6.76 13.76 -17.61
C THR A 77 -6.36 13.57 -16.14
N ALA A 78 -7.16 14.05 -15.19
CA ALA A 78 -6.88 13.86 -13.77
C ALA A 78 -6.98 12.38 -13.34
N GLY A 79 -7.93 11.65 -13.91
CA GLY A 79 -8.05 10.20 -13.72
C GLY A 79 -6.85 9.44 -14.29
N SER A 80 -6.44 9.77 -15.52
CA SER A 80 -5.30 9.11 -16.17
C SER A 80 -3.97 9.38 -15.44
N MET A 81 -3.74 10.62 -15.00
CA MET A 81 -2.57 10.96 -14.18
C MET A 81 -2.53 10.16 -12.88
N ALA A 82 -3.65 10.02 -12.17
CA ALA A 82 -3.72 9.24 -10.95
C ALA A 82 -3.42 7.75 -11.18
N ALA A 83 -3.88 7.18 -12.29
CA ALA A 83 -3.53 5.82 -12.68
C ALA A 83 -2.04 5.65 -13.00
N VAL A 84 -1.42 6.64 -13.66
CA VAL A 84 0.04 6.65 -13.91
C VAL A 84 0.83 6.68 -12.60
N PHE A 85 0.46 7.55 -11.65
CA PHE A 85 1.11 7.58 -10.34
C PHE A 85 0.94 6.29 -9.54
N LEU A 86 -0.23 5.65 -9.63
CA LEU A 86 -0.43 4.32 -9.04
C LEU A 86 0.52 3.29 -9.67
N GLY A 87 0.64 3.28 -11.00
CA GLY A 87 1.57 2.40 -11.71
C GLY A 87 3.03 2.64 -11.35
N LEU A 88 3.46 3.91 -11.24
CA LEU A 88 4.79 4.27 -10.76
C LEU A 88 5.04 3.77 -9.34
N GLY A 89 4.06 3.89 -8.45
CA GLY A 89 4.13 3.35 -7.10
C GLY A 89 4.31 1.82 -7.07
N LEU A 90 3.58 1.09 -7.93
CA LEU A 90 3.73 -0.36 -8.07
C LEU A 90 5.11 -0.75 -8.62
N MET A 91 5.63 0.01 -9.58
CA MET A 91 6.98 -0.19 -10.12
C MET A 91 8.04 -0.01 -9.02
N LEU A 92 7.98 1.11 -8.29
CA LEU A 92 8.89 1.39 -7.18
C LEU A 92 8.77 0.34 -6.07
N GLY A 93 7.55 -0.08 -5.74
CA GLY A 93 7.29 -1.16 -4.80
C GLY A 93 7.96 -2.47 -5.23
N SER A 94 7.84 -2.84 -6.50
CA SER A 94 8.46 -4.04 -7.06
C SER A 94 9.99 -4.00 -6.95
N VAL A 95 10.62 -2.87 -7.25
CA VAL A 95 12.08 -2.68 -7.09
C VAL A 95 12.48 -2.77 -5.62
N SER A 96 11.74 -2.11 -4.72
CA SER A 96 12.01 -2.15 -3.28
C SER A 96 11.83 -3.53 -2.64
N SER A 97 11.02 -4.41 -3.25
CA SER A 97 10.85 -5.79 -2.82
C SER A 97 12.17 -6.57 -2.87
N TYR A 98 13.01 -6.33 -3.88
CA TYR A 98 14.34 -6.95 -3.96
C TYR A 98 15.24 -6.57 -2.79
N ALA A 99 15.18 -5.31 -2.35
CA ALA A 99 15.92 -4.86 -1.17
C ALA A 99 15.40 -5.52 0.12
N THR A 100 14.08 -5.65 0.23
CA THR A 100 13.38 -6.32 1.33
C THR A 100 13.77 -7.81 1.43
N VAL A 101 13.81 -8.52 0.29
CA VAL A 101 14.25 -9.93 0.22
C VAL A 101 15.74 -10.07 0.52
N LYS A 102 16.57 -9.11 0.11
CA LYS A 102 18.00 -9.08 0.47
C LYS A 102 18.27 -8.83 1.95
N LEU A 103 17.34 -8.16 2.65
CA LEU A 103 17.42 -7.90 4.09
C LEU A 103 16.99 -9.10 4.94
N LEU A 104 16.15 -9.97 4.40
CA LEU A 104 15.66 -11.20 5.05
C LEU A 104 16.83 -12.18 5.28
#